data_AF-U4TMA6-F1
#
_entry.id   AF-U4TMA6-F1
#
_cell.length_a   1.000
_cell.length_b   1.000
_cell.length_c   1.000
_cell.angle_alpha   90.00
_cell.angle_beta   90.00
_cell.angle_gamma   90.00
#
_symmetry.space_group_name_H-M   'P 1'
#
loop_
_entity.id
_entity.type
_entity.pdbx_description
1 polymer ?
#
loop_
_entity_poly.entity_id
_entity_poly.type
_entity_poly.pdbx_seq_one_letter_code
_entity_poly.pdbx_strand_id
1 'polypeptide(L)'
;MLSLIAGPAVTMTVQHAAGPTATHHAVQAATDINAYIAAQGFANPAITTYATTFTKGFAYRNGVGRPEGIVIHETANPNSTIDNEIAYMQREWMTNYAYVHAFVDGSRIINIHPTDYGVWGAGPAANARYIQIELVQAHSLDEFARSVNNDAYYTAYLLKQYGLPVSLADTAGSGTVWSHNAVSSYLGGTDHTDPVGYFAQWGYDMDQFFALVQKKYNALNGGGPTADLDQVVSSKGENLYGQVQGNNINGTYVLTSQGFRLEKMSAAYDGQVFRIDQSAQTDKGVTMYEMADESGKGLFWAISSQVDVLGTWHPTPAATLQPASGIFTVTSGGRGTPVLDAPGGLNRQARFLAAPTRWQVHGVGTTPDGQRYYKVGTNQWVSAATGNYAGATPPAAETPTRTPVNGVVRIASTTGAHVYGSPQQNPTGRVLPANSAWRAFEKATFKDGSVWYRVSGKEWIPGTAATWQAAAGNNGGQTSPAVATHVLSGAQAQVTAAGGAQLRRSPTDSTAAGQLAAGSRWRVNKAAVLANGQVWYLVGTNQWLSSQQAVLNNGQLLPLQGIVRITASAGATMINTAGQSLPGVLRTGSRWQVTGFRVVNGTAQYRVATNAWVTAGQSAFQ
;
A
#
# COMPACT_ATOMS: atom_id res chain seq x y z
N MET A 1 5.26 -46.04 50.10
CA MET A 1 5.34 -47.46 50.47
C MET A 1 4.06 -48.16 50.01
N LEU A 2 4.13 -48.95 48.94
CA LEU A 2 3.66 -50.34 48.88
C LEU A 2 4.04 -50.93 47.50
N SER A 3 4.22 -52.24 47.49
CA SER A 3 5.20 -53.01 46.70
C SER A 3 4.67 -53.58 45.37
N LEU A 4 5.61 -53.90 44.46
CA LEU A 4 5.46 -54.68 43.23
C LEU A 4 4.84 -56.07 43.45
N ILE A 5 4.13 -56.61 42.44
CA ILE A 5 4.25 -58.03 42.00
C ILE A 5 4.01 -58.11 40.48
N ALA A 6 4.85 -58.87 39.78
CA ALA A 6 4.77 -59.18 38.34
C ALA A 6 4.47 -60.67 38.10
N GLY A 7 3.80 -60.96 36.97
CA GLY A 7 3.79 -62.24 36.22
C GLY A 7 2.41 -62.94 36.11
N PRO A 8 2.16 -63.85 35.13
CA PRO A 8 2.87 -64.12 33.87
C PRO A 8 1.97 -64.00 32.60
N ALA A 9 2.59 -64.10 31.42
CA ALA A 9 1.93 -64.12 30.12
C ALA A 9 1.23 -65.46 29.82
N VAL A 10 0.02 -65.38 29.23
CA VAL A 10 -0.71 -66.53 28.66
C VAL A 10 -0.99 -66.24 27.20
N THR A 11 -0.49 -67.12 26.33
CA THR A 11 -0.77 -67.17 24.89
C THR A 11 -2.13 -67.85 24.68
N MET A 12 -3.07 -67.18 24.02
CA MET A 12 -4.29 -67.81 23.51
C MET A 12 -4.32 -67.76 21.97
N THR A 13 -4.14 -68.93 21.36
CA THR A 13 -4.51 -69.20 19.97
C THR A 13 -6.02 -69.31 19.84
N VAL A 14 -6.62 -68.52 18.95
CA VAL A 14 -7.99 -68.74 18.46
C VAL A 14 -7.92 -69.02 16.97
N GLN A 15 -8.27 -70.26 16.59
CA GLN A 15 -8.54 -70.66 15.23
C GLN A 15 -9.87 -70.07 14.77
N HIS A 16 -9.89 -69.37 13.64
CA HIS A 16 -11.11 -69.06 12.91
C HIS A 16 -11.20 -69.90 11.64
N ALA A 17 -12.30 -70.67 11.55
CA ALA A 17 -12.67 -71.47 10.40
C ALA A 17 -13.08 -70.60 9.20
N ALA A 18 -12.82 -71.12 8.00
CA ALA A 18 -13.01 -70.48 6.71
C ALA A 18 -14.48 -70.35 6.29
N GLY A 19 -14.84 -69.19 5.73
CA GLY A 19 -15.99 -68.97 4.84
C GLY A 19 -15.52 -68.73 3.39
N PRO A 20 -16.38 -68.91 2.37
CA PRO A 20 -15.96 -69.21 1.01
C PRO A 20 -15.46 -68.00 0.21
N THR A 21 -14.43 -68.30 -0.57
CA THR A 21 -13.73 -67.55 -1.62
C THR A 21 -14.58 -66.62 -2.47
N ALA A 22 -14.30 -65.31 -2.37
CA ALA A 22 -14.34 -64.40 -3.51
C ALA A 22 -12.93 -64.40 -4.15
N THR A 23 -12.92 -64.57 -5.46
CA THR A 23 -11.76 -64.72 -6.35
C THR A 23 -10.56 -63.83 -6.00
N HIS A 24 -9.43 -64.49 -5.74
CA HIS A 24 -8.10 -63.88 -5.72
C HIS A 24 -7.80 -63.27 -7.10
N HIS A 25 -8.05 -61.97 -7.27
CA HIS A 25 -7.16 -61.19 -8.12
C HIS A 25 -5.83 -61.11 -7.37
N ALA A 26 -4.79 -61.58 -8.05
CA ALA A 26 -3.45 -61.72 -7.53
C ALA A 26 -3.05 -60.52 -6.65
N VAL A 27 -2.55 -60.81 -5.46
CA VAL A 27 -1.84 -59.83 -4.62
C VAL A 27 -0.65 -59.35 -5.46
N GLN A 28 -0.81 -58.21 -6.12
CA GLN A 28 0.29 -57.46 -6.68
C GLN A 28 1.22 -57.18 -5.49
N ALA A 29 2.46 -57.66 -5.55
CA ALA A 29 3.47 -57.35 -4.54
C ALA A 29 3.38 -55.86 -4.21
N ALA A 30 3.31 -55.50 -2.92
CA ALA A 30 3.20 -54.11 -2.47
C ALA A 30 4.22 -53.29 -3.26
N THR A 31 3.70 -52.51 -4.20
CA THR A 31 4.56 -51.82 -5.16
C THR A 31 5.14 -50.68 -4.36
N ASP A 32 6.45 -50.68 -4.13
CA ASP A 32 7.13 -49.52 -3.56
C ASP A 32 6.75 -48.30 -4.41
N ILE A 33 5.89 -47.44 -3.86
CA ILE A 33 5.31 -46.32 -4.58
C ILE A 33 6.41 -45.34 -5.00
N ASN A 34 7.48 -45.19 -4.20
CA ASN A 34 8.64 -44.40 -4.57
C ASN A 34 9.43 -45.02 -5.72
N ALA A 35 9.55 -46.35 -5.75
CA ALA A 35 10.14 -47.05 -6.89
C ALA A 35 9.26 -46.90 -8.15
N TYR A 36 7.93 -46.97 -8.01
CA TYR A 36 6.99 -46.72 -9.11
C TYR A 36 7.12 -45.30 -9.64
N ILE A 37 7.10 -44.28 -8.77
CA ILE A 37 7.31 -42.86 -9.14
C ILE A 37 8.63 -42.69 -9.90
N ALA A 38 9.71 -43.31 -9.40
CA ALA A 38 11.01 -43.25 -10.04
C ALA A 38 11.02 -43.92 -11.42
N ALA A 39 10.33 -45.05 -11.58
CA ALA A 39 10.22 -45.77 -12.84
C ALA A 39 9.37 -45.04 -13.88
N GLN A 40 8.29 -44.38 -13.44
CA GLN A 40 7.41 -43.60 -14.33
C GLN A 40 8.02 -42.27 -14.76
N GLY A 41 8.95 -41.71 -13.99
CA GLY A 41 9.63 -40.45 -14.33
C GLY A 41 8.68 -39.27 -14.44
N PHE A 42 7.71 -39.16 -13.52
CA PHE A 42 6.72 -38.09 -13.53
C PHE A 42 7.37 -36.70 -13.55
N ALA A 43 6.88 -35.84 -14.45
CA ALA A 43 7.26 -34.43 -14.47
C ALA A 43 6.70 -33.71 -13.24
N ASN A 44 7.42 -32.70 -12.76
CA ASN A 44 6.91 -31.81 -11.73
C ASN A 44 5.97 -30.79 -12.40
N PRO A 45 4.71 -30.64 -11.95
CA PRO A 45 3.81 -29.64 -12.50
C PRO A 45 4.27 -28.23 -12.13
N ALA A 46 3.78 -27.23 -12.88
CA ALA A 46 4.01 -25.84 -12.53
C ALA A 46 3.37 -25.52 -11.17
N ILE A 47 4.09 -24.77 -10.34
CA ILE A 47 3.54 -24.17 -9.12
C ILE A 47 2.79 -22.92 -9.55
N THR A 48 1.48 -22.91 -9.34
CA THR A 48 0.61 -21.80 -9.73
C THR A 48 0.05 -21.11 -8.50
N THR A 49 -0.36 -19.85 -8.66
CA THR A 49 -0.97 -19.08 -7.57
C THR A 49 -2.42 -18.75 -7.93
N TYR A 50 -3.30 -18.95 -6.96
CA TYR A 50 -4.70 -18.58 -6.99
C TYR A 50 -4.91 -17.30 -6.18
N ALA A 51 -5.76 -16.40 -6.67
CA ALA A 51 -6.07 -15.15 -5.98
C ALA A 51 -6.78 -15.43 -4.64
N THR A 52 -6.16 -15.02 -3.54
CA THR A 52 -6.66 -15.29 -2.19
C THR A 52 -7.78 -14.32 -1.78
N THR A 53 -8.77 -14.84 -1.04
CA THR A 53 -9.79 -14.04 -0.33
C THR A 53 -9.47 -13.86 1.15
N PHE A 54 -8.37 -14.45 1.62
CA PHE A 54 -7.97 -14.42 3.01
C PHE A 54 -7.50 -13.02 3.38
N THR A 55 -8.21 -12.36 4.30
CA THR A 55 -7.91 -10.99 4.73
C THR A 55 -7.14 -10.92 6.04
N LYS A 56 -6.86 -12.07 6.66
CA LYS A 56 -6.20 -12.17 7.96
C LYS A 56 -4.92 -13.00 7.85
N GLY A 57 -3.82 -12.36 7.45
CA GLY A 57 -2.47 -12.93 7.51
C GLY A 57 -1.72 -12.49 8.78
N PHE A 58 -0.80 -13.32 9.27
CA PHE A 58 0.06 -12.98 10.41
C PHE A 58 1.48 -13.51 10.18
N ALA A 59 2.46 -12.88 10.83
CA ALA A 59 3.83 -13.34 10.77
C ALA A 59 3.98 -14.68 11.52
N TYR A 60 4.89 -15.55 11.06
CA TYR A 60 5.37 -16.66 11.90
C TYR A 60 5.98 -16.10 13.20
N ARG A 61 6.18 -16.96 14.20
CA ARG A 61 6.78 -16.56 15.49
C ARG A 61 8.19 -15.97 15.34
N ASN A 62 8.88 -16.33 14.26
CA ASN A 62 10.18 -15.79 13.91
C ASN A 62 10.09 -14.68 12.85
N GLY A 63 8.92 -14.13 12.58
CA GLY A 63 8.71 -13.04 11.61
C GLY A 63 8.14 -13.49 10.26
N VAL A 64 7.81 -12.52 9.42
CA VAL A 64 7.39 -12.76 8.02
C VAL A 64 8.55 -13.41 7.25
N GLY A 65 8.23 -14.38 6.40
CA GLY A 65 9.20 -15.11 5.57
C GLY A 65 10.04 -16.12 6.33
N ARG A 66 9.63 -16.50 7.55
CA ARG A 66 10.40 -17.37 8.44
C ARG A 66 9.63 -18.58 8.97
N PRO A 67 9.14 -19.43 8.06
CA PRO A 67 8.68 -20.75 8.44
C PRO A 67 9.86 -21.57 8.97
N GLU A 68 9.56 -22.47 9.87
CA GLU A 68 10.47 -23.43 10.47
C GLU A 68 10.35 -24.83 9.84
N GLY A 69 9.41 -24.98 8.90
CA GLY A 69 9.06 -26.27 8.33
C GLY A 69 7.73 -26.24 7.60
N ILE A 70 7.26 -27.43 7.23
CA ILE A 70 6.03 -27.68 6.48
C ILE A 70 5.24 -28.79 7.20
N VAL A 71 3.92 -28.59 7.32
CA VAL A 71 2.95 -29.61 7.74
C VAL A 71 2.25 -30.15 6.49
N ILE A 72 2.21 -31.48 6.41
CA ILE A 72 1.53 -32.24 5.38
C ILE A 72 0.16 -32.64 5.93
N HIS A 73 -0.87 -32.33 5.16
CA HIS A 73 -2.27 -32.62 5.46
C HIS A 73 -2.88 -33.50 4.36
N GLU A 74 -4.06 -34.06 4.66
CA GLU A 74 -4.98 -34.53 3.64
C GLU A 74 -6.38 -33.97 3.88
N THR A 75 -7.14 -33.81 2.80
CA THR A 75 -8.42 -33.08 2.84
C THR A 75 -9.56 -33.80 3.58
N ALA A 76 -9.35 -35.03 4.07
CA ALA A 76 -10.36 -35.90 4.65
C ALA A 76 -11.64 -36.10 3.80
N ASN A 77 -11.57 -35.80 2.49
CA ASN A 77 -12.73 -35.79 1.60
C ASN A 77 -12.47 -36.63 0.33
N PRO A 78 -12.99 -37.88 0.26
CA PRO A 78 -12.73 -38.79 -0.86
C PRO A 78 -13.51 -38.44 -2.13
N ASN A 79 -14.29 -37.36 -2.16
CA ASN A 79 -15.13 -37.00 -3.31
C ASN A 79 -14.80 -35.61 -3.88
N SER A 80 -13.85 -34.88 -3.29
CA SER A 80 -13.54 -33.53 -3.72
C SER A 80 -12.46 -33.52 -4.79
N THR A 81 -12.54 -32.50 -5.64
CA THR A 81 -11.42 -32.09 -6.49
C THR A 81 -10.69 -30.92 -5.83
N ILE A 82 -9.45 -30.66 -6.27
CA ILE A 82 -8.69 -29.47 -5.81
C ILE A 82 -9.47 -28.16 -6.02
N ASP A 83 -10.25 -28.06 -7.10
CA ASP A 83 -11.05 -26.86 -7.37
C ASP A 83 -12.23 -26.75 -6.39
N ASN A 84 -12.83 -27.88 -5.98
CA ASN A 84 -13.86 -27.89 -4.95
C ASN A 84 -13.29 -27.46 -3.60
N GLU A 85 -12.12 -27.97 -3.23
CA GLU A 85 -11.47 -27.64 -1.96
C GLU A 85 -11.05 -26.17 -1.90
N ILE A 86 -10.41 -25.66 -2.95
CA ILE A 86 -10.05 -24.25 -3.04
C ILE A 86 -11.31 -23.38 -2.99
N ALA A 87 -12.34 -23.67 -3.80
CA ALA A 87 -13.56 -22.87 -3.82
C ALA A 87 -14.31 -22.91 -2.48
N TYR A 88 -14.30 -24.04 -1.78
CA TYR A 88 -14.86 -24.16 -0.44
C TYR A 88 -14.07 -23.33 0.56
N MET A 89 -12.75 -23.48 0.59
CA MET A 89 -11.89 -22.76 1.54
C MET A 89 -11.95 -21.24 1.34
N GLN A 90 -11.92 -20.75 0.09
CA GLN A 90 -12.06 -19.32 -0.21
C GLN A 90 -13.39 -18.75 0.29
N ARG A 91 -14.46 -19.55 0.32
CA ARG A 91 -15.77 -19.10 0.78
C ARG A 91 -15.94 -19.20 2.30
N GLU A 92 -15.47 -20.29 2.91
CA GLU A 92 -15.84 -20.66 4.28
C GLU A 92 -14.75 -20.38 5.32
N TRP A 93 -13.55 -19.93 4.95
CA TRP A 93 -12.43 -19.76 5.89
C TRP A 93 -12.75 -18.85 7.10
N MET A 94 -13.63 -17.86 6.94
CA MET A 94 -14.07 -17.00 8.05
C MET A 94 -15.01 -17.71 9.02
N THR A 95 -15.84 -18.64 8.51
CA THR A 95 -16.77 -19.45 9.30
C THR A 95 -16.01 -20.56 10.03
N ASN A 96 -15.13 -21.24 9.30
CA ASN A 96 -14.38 -22.39 9.80
C ASN A 96 -13.13 -21.98 10.60
N TYR A 97 -12.74 -20.70 10.53
CA TYR A 97 -11.45 -20.21 11.04
C TYR A 97 -10.27 -21.03 10.56
N ALA A 98 -10.35 -21.53 9.32
CA ALA A 98 -9.38 -22.44 8.75
C ALA A 98 -9.03 -22.12 7.30
N TYR A 99 -7.74 -22.10 6.98
CA TYR A 99 -7.19 -22.05 5.62
C TYR A 99 -5.73 -22.49 5.61
N VAL A 100 -5.25 -22.95 4.45
CA VAL A 100 -3.87 -23.43 4.25
C VAL A 100 -3.12 -22.62 3.19
N HIS A 101 -1.85 -22.96 2.96
CA HIS A 101 -1.05 -22.27 1.95
C HIS A 101 -1.30 -22.78 0.54
N ALA A 102 -1.43 -24.10 0.39
CA ALA A 102 -1.48 -24.74 -0.90
C ALA A 102 -2.31 -26.00 -0.89
N PHE A 103 -2.81 -26.35 -2.06
CA PHE A 103 -3.36 -27.67 -2.36
C PHE A 103 -2.53 -28.38 -3.44
N VAL A 104 -2.49 -29.70 -3.33
CA VAL A 104 -1.81 -30.57 -4.29
C VAL A 104 -2.74 -31.73 -4.68
N ASP A 105 -2.80 -32.04 -5.98
CA ASP A 105 -3.43 -33.25 -6.52
C ASP A 105 -2.48 -34.00 -7.47
N GLY A 106 -2.95 -35.05 -8.14
CA GLY A 106 -2.16 -35.83 -9.10
C GLY A 106 -1.67 -35.06 -10.34
N SER A 107 -2.09 -33.80 -10.52
CA SER A 107 -1.83 -33.00 -11.72
C SER A 107 -1.33 -31.58 -11.45
N ARG A 108 -1.63 -30.99 -10.28
CA ARG A 108 -1.47 -29.56 -10.00
C ARG A 108 -0.90 -29.31 -8.60
N ILE A 109 -0.15 -28.20 -8.50
CA ILE A 109 0.26 -27.57 -7.24
C ILE A 109 -0.27 -26.13 -7.30
N ILE A 110 -1.11 -25.75 -6.34
CA ILE A 110 -1.76 -24.44 -6.33
C ILE A 110 -1.58 -23.78 -4.97
N ASN A 111 -0.81 -22.69 -4.94
CA ASN A 111 -0.75 -21.77 -3.82
C ASN A 111 -2.02 -20.93 -3.76
N ILE A 112 -2.64 -20.88 -2.60
CA ILE A 112 -3.85 -20.08 -2.34
C ILE A 112 -3.63 -19.02 -1.26
N HIS A 113 -2.42 -19.00 -0.66
CA HIS A 113 -1.93 -17.96 0.24
C HIS A 113 -0.40 -17.85 0.16
N PRO A 114 0.20 -16.65 0.32
CA PRO A 114 1.66 -16.51 0.35
C PRO A 114 2.30 -17.28 1.52
N THR A 115 3.40 -17.99 1.25
CA THR A 115 4.13 -18.81 2.24
C THR A 115 4.97 -18.03 3.24
N ASP A 116 5.10 -16.72 3.06
CA ASP A 116 5.81 -15.83 3.99
C ASP A 116 4.99 -15.48 5.25
N TYR A 117 3.69 -15.81 5.25
CA TYR A 117 2.77 -15.52 6.36
C TYR A 117 2.16 -16.82 6.86
N GLY A 118 1.92 -16.92 8.16
CA GLY A 118 1.22 -18.06 8.74
C GLY A 118 -0.23 -18.14 8.29
N VAL A 119 -0.79 -19.34 8.42
CA VAL A 119 -2.19 -19.68 8.08
C VAL A 119 -2.86 -20.35 9.28
N TRP A 120 -4.16 -20.63 9.20
CA TRP A 120 -4.90 -21.33 10.24
C TRP A 120 -5.30 -22.74 9.81
N GLY A 121 -4.46 -23.75 9.96
CA GLY A 121 -4.85 -25.11 9.54
C GLY A 121 -4.30 -26.26 10.39
N ALA A 122 -3.40 -25.99 11.34
CA ALA A 122 -2.78 -27.03 12.18
C ALA A 122 -2.74 -26.67 13.67
N GLY A 123 -3.70 -25.85 14.13
CA GLY A 123 -3.73 -25.34 15.49
C GLY A 123 -2.67 -24.26 15.80
N PRO A 124 -2.83 -23.48 16.89
CA PRO A 124 -2.05 -22.24 17.11
C PRO A 124 -0.53 -22.44 17.15
N ALA A 125 -0.06 -23.57 17.67
CA ALA A 125 1.36 -23.84 17.82
C ALA A 125 2.07 -24.05 16.48
N ALA A 126 1.46 -24.80 15.55
CA ALA A 126 2.00 -25.03 14.21
C ALA A 126 1.71 -23.86 13.26
N ASN A 127 0.55 -23.21 13.39
CA ASN A 127 0.20 -22.00 12.62
C ASN A 127 1.26 -20.90 12.74
N ALA A 128 1.87 -20.76 13.92
CA ALA A 128 2.94 -19.81 14.16
C ALA A 128 4.32 -20.26 13.64
N ARG A 129 4.46 -21.46 13.05
CA ARG A 129 5.76 -22.05 12.70
C ARG A 129 5.86 -22.55 11.27
N TYR A 130 4.80 -23.13 10.71
CA TYR A 130 4.95 -24.00 9.54
C TYR A 130 4.04 -23.60 8.38
N ILE A 131 4.57 -23.80 7.17
CA ILE A 131 3.76 -23.84 5.95
C ILE A 131 2.84 -25.07 6.02
N GLN A 132 1.68 -25.03 5.38
CA GLN A 132 0.65 -26.07 5.47
C GLN A 132 0.13 -26.39 4.08
N ILE A 133 0.24 -27.66 3.68
CA ILE A 133 -0.09 -28.16 2.34
C ILE A 133 -1.15 -29.25 2.48
N GLU A 134 -2.25 -29.11 1.74
CA GLU A 134 -3.34 -30.09 1.67
C GLU A 134 -3.20 -30.99 0.45
N LEU A 135 -3.14 -32.31 0.69
CA LEU A 135 -3.19 -33.30 -0.36
C LEU A 135 -4.64 -33.76 -0.61
N VAL A 136 -5.13 -33.54 -1.83
CA VAL A 136 -6.47 -34.02 -2.24
C VAL A 136 -6.47 -35.54 -2.35
N GLN A 137 -7.51 -36.19 -1.83
CA GLN A 137 -7.61 -37.65 -1.85
C GLN A 137 -7.74 -38.19 -3.29
N ALA A 138 -6.87 -39.13 -3.64
CA ALA A 138 -6.77 -39.77 -4.95
C ALA A 138 -7.76 -40.94 -5.08
N HIS A 139 -8.06 -41.34 -6.31
CA HIS A 139 -9.00 -42.40 -6.63
C HIS A 139 -8.34 -43.58 -7.38
N SER A 140 -7.03 -43.52 -7.62
CA SER A 140 -6.25 -44.60 -8.21
C SER A 140 -4.81 -44.58 -7.73
N LEU A 141 -4.10 -45.72 -7.85
CA LEU A 141 -2.70 -45.82 -7.45
C LEU A 141 -1.81 -44.85 -8.25
N ASP A 142 -2.08 -44.68 -9.55
CA ASP A 142 -1.31 -43.73 -10.38
C ASP A 142 -1.54 -42.28 -9.93
N GLU A 143 -2.78 -41.92 -9.62
CA GLU A 143 -3.12 -40.59 -9.12
C GLU A 143 -2.49 -40.33 -7.75
N PHE A 144 -2.55 -41.30 -6.84
CA PHE A 144 -1.89 -41.21 -5.53
C PHE A 144 -0.38 -41.05 -5.68
N ALA A 145 0.25 -41.87 -6.53
CA ALA A 145 1.69 -41.79 -6.78
C ALA A 145 2.09 -40.42 -7.36
N ARG A 146 1.28 -39.85 -8.27
CA ARG A 146 1.51 -38.49 -8.77
C ARG A 146 1.30 -37.43 -7.71
N SER A 147 0.27 -37.56 -6.87
CA SER A 147 -0.05 -36.55 -5.86
C SER A 147 1.05 -36.47 -4.81
N VAL A 148 1.52 -37.60 -4.26
CA VAL A 148 2.65 -37.61 -3.32
C VAL A 148 3.97 -37.22 -4.00
N ASN A 149 4.14 -37.50 -5.30
CA ASN A 149 5.28 -36.98 -6.08
C ASN A 149 5.28 -35.45 -6.17
N ASN A 150 4.11 -34.86 -6.42
CA ASN A 150 3.95 -33.42 -6.55
C ASN A 150 4.12 -32.72 -5.20
N ASP A 151 3.54 -33.29 -4.14
CA ASP A 151 3.63 -32.75 -2.79
C ASP A 151 5.07 -32.86 -2.24
N ALA A 152 5.74 -33.99 -2.43
CA ALA A 152 7.14 -34.13 -2.06
C ALA A 152 8.05 -33.17 -2.85
N TYR A 153 7.70 -32.86 -4.10
CA TYR A 153 8.42 -31.85 -4.89
C TYR A 153 8.20 -30.46 -4.32
N TYR A 154 6.96 -30.11 -4.01
CA TYR A 154 6.64 -28.78 -3.49
C TYR A 154 7.23 -28.56 -2.08
N THR A 155 7.16 -29.56 -1.23
CA THR A 155 7.83 -29.58 0.08
C THR A 155 9.34 -29.39 -0.07
N ALA A 156 10.00 -30.13 -0.97
CA ALA A 156 11.43 -29.97 -1.23
C ALA A 156 11.78 -28.58 -1.80
N TYR A 157 10.94 -28.05 -2.70
CA TYR A 157 11.04 -26.69 -3.24
C TYR A 157 11.00 -25.65 -2.11
N LEU A 158 10.03 -25.75 -1.19
CA LEU A 158 9.85 -24.78 -0.10
C LEU A 158 10.98 -24.87 0.92
N LEU A 159 11.43 -26.07 1.25
CA LEU A 159 12.61 -26.25 2.11
C LEU A 159 13.85 -25.59 1.49
N LYS A 160 14.03 -25.68 0.17
CA LYS A 160 15.11 -24.96 -0.53
C LYS A 160 14.90 -23.45 -0.52
N GLN A 161 13.68 -22.97 -0.81
CA GLN A 161 13.33 -21.55 -0.83
C GLN A 161 13.66 -20.87 0.51
N TYR A 162 13.36 -21.52 1.63
CA TYR A 162 13.58 -20.98 2.97
C TYR A 162 14.90 -21.41 3.62
N GLY A 163 15.76 -22.13 2.90
CA GLY A 163 17.06 -22.58 3.42
C GLY A 163 16.96 -23.57 4.59
N LEU A 164 15.87 -24.33 4.66
CA LEU A 164 15.61 -25.30 5.71
C LEU A 164 16.22 -26.67 5.35
N PRO A 165 16.80 -27.40 6.33
CA PRO A 165 17.23 -28.78 6.13
C PRO A 165 16.02 -29.70 5.96
N VAL A 166 16.23 -30.90 5.43
CA VAL A 166 15.20 -31.95 5.38
C VAL A 166 15.31 -32.77 6.68
N SER A 167 14.29 -32.71 7.54
CA SER A 167 14.26 -33.41 8.83
C SER A 167 12.84 -33.81 9.19
N LEU A 168 12.57 -35.10 9.40
CA LEU A 168 11.26 -35.60 9.79
C LEU A 168 11.00 -35.37 11.27
N ALA A 169 9.82 -34.85 11.61
CA ALA A 169 9.41 -34.60 12.99
C ALA A 169 8.58 -35.71 13.62
N ASP A 170 7.94 -36.56 12.82
CA ASP A 170 6.99 -37.59 13.25
C ASP A 170 7.53 -38.58 14.29
N THR A 171 8.85 -38.77 14.37
CA THR A 171 9.49 -39.64 15.38
C THR A 171 10.17 -38.88 16.52
N ALA A 172 10.46 -37.59 16.33
CA ALA A 172 11.38 -36.83 17.17
C ALA A 172 10.74 -35.61 17.85
N GLY A 173 9.53 -35.22 17.46
CA GLY A 173 8.88 -33.98 17.91
C GLY A 173 9.67 -32.70 17.55
N SER A 174 10.60 -32.81 16.61
CA SER A 174 11.42 -31.71 16.11
C SER A 174 11.87 -32.02 14.68
N GLY A 175 11.80 -31.03 13.79
CA GLY A 175 12.09 -31.21 12.37
C GLY A 175 11.47 -30.12 11.52
N THR A 176 11.57 -30.29 10.21
CA THR A 176 11.10 -29.34 9.19
C THR A 176 10.02 -29.93 8.29
N VAL A 177 9.75 -31.23 8.39
CA VAL A 177 8.64 -31.93 7.73
C VAL A 177 7.81 -32.63 8.81
N TRP A 178 6.53 -32.29 8.87
CA TRP A 178 5.60 -32.73 9.92
C TRP A 178 4.34 -33.30 9.29
N SER A 179 3.79 -34.39 9.83
CA SER A 179 2.35 -34.66 9.69
C SER A 179 1.54 -33.78 10.65
N HIS A 180 0.25 -33.60 10.37
CA HIS A 180 -0.67 -33.01 11.33
C HIS A 180 -0.79 -33.88 12.60
N ASN A 181 -0.74 -35.21 12.45
CA ASN A 181 -0.67 -36.15 13.59
C ASN A 181 0.53 -35.87 14.53
N ALA A 182 1.71 -35.58 13.97
CA ALA A 182 2.88 -35.21 14.77
C ALA A 182 2.69 -33.86 15.46
N VAL A 183 2.04 -32.90 14.80
CA VAL A 183 1.65 -31.63 15.45
C VAL A 183 0.73 -31.89 16.64
N SER A 184 -0.33 -32.69 16.48
CA SER A 184 -1.23 -33.08 17.57
C SER A 184 -0.49 -33.73 18.73
N SER A 185 0.42 -34.65 18.42
CA SER A 185 1.14 -35.44 19.43
C SER A 185 2.19 -34.63 20.20
N TYR A 186 2.93 -33.74 19.53
CA TYR A 186 4.10 -33.06 20.11
C TYR A 186 3.88 -31.59 20.45
N LEU A 187 3.03 -30.89 19.70
CA LEU A 187 2.78 -29.46 19.88
C LEU A 187 1.40 -29.17 20.50
N GLY A 188 0.42 -30.03 20.24
CA GLY A 188 -0.96 -29.88 20.72
C GLY A 188 -1.71 -28.70 20.06
N GLY A 189 -2.94 -28.46 20.53
CA GLY A 189 -3.82 -27.41 19.99
C GLY A 189 -4.60 -27.83 18.73
N THR A 190 -4.52 -29.10 18.36
CA THR A 190 -5.29 -29.80 17.32
C THR A 190 -5.28 -31.30 17.66
N ASP A 191 -6.29 -32.06 17.26
CA ASP A 191 -6.45 -33.51 17.49
C ASP A 191 -6.53 -34.34 16.20
N HIS A 192 -6.23 -33.69 15.08
CA HIS A 192 -6.23 -34.28 13.76
C HIS A 192 -5.08 -35.28 13.56
N THR A 193 -5.29 -36.27 12.68
CA THR A 193 -4.36 -37.40 12.47
C THR A 193 -3.87 -37.56 11.03
N ASP A 194 -4.20 -36.61 10.16
CA ASP A 194 -3.75 -36.55 8.77
C ASP A 194 -2.22 -36.40 8.66
N PRO A 195 -1.57 -36.93 7.60
CA PRO A 195 -2.11 -37.77 6.54
C PRO A 195 -2.01 -39.28 6.84
N VAL A 196 -1.74 -39.67 8.08
CA VAL A 196 -1.30 -41.03 8.45
C VAL A 196 -2.29 -42.11 7.99
N GLY A 197 -3.58 -41.92 8.29
CA GLY A 197 -4.62 -42.87 7.92
C GLY A 197 -4.82 -42.95 6.40
N TYR A 198 -4.72 -41.83 5.70
CA TYR A 198 -4.86 -41.79 4.24
C TYR A 198 -3.68 -42.44 3.52
N PHE A 199 -2.44 -42.18 3.94
CA PHE A 199 -1.26 -42.84 3.38
C PHE A 199 -1.32 -44.37 3.58
N ALA A 200 -1.75 -44.83 4.75
CA ALA A 200 -1.88 -46.26 5.03
C ALA A 200 -2.86 -46.98 4.10
N GLN A 201 -3.92 -46.30 3.60
CA GLN A 201 -4.86 -46.88 2.62
C GLN A 201 -4.18 -47.26 1.29
N TRP A 202 -3.07 -46.61 0.96
CA TRP A 202 -2.29 -46.86 -0.25
C TRP A 202 -1.05 -47.73 0.02
N GLY A 203 -0.87 -48.23 1.24
CA GLY A 203 0.37 -48.91 1.62
C GLY A 203 1.58 -47.96 1.62
N TYR A 204 1.34 -46.70 1.99
CA TYR A 204 2.33 -45.63 2.08
C TYR A 204 2.42 -45.10 3.52
N ASP A 205 3.49 -44.36 3.85
CA ASP A 205 3.66 -43.71 5.15
C ASP A 205 4.50 -42.41 5.08
N MET A 206 4.63 -41.73 6.22
CA MET A 206 5.41 -40.49 6.33
C MET A 206 6.92 -40.71 6.16
N ASP A 207 7.46 -41.89 6.47
CA ASP A 207 8.88 -42.21 6.26
C ASP A 207 9.18 -42.32 4.76
N GLN A 208 8.29 -42.97 4.01
CA GLN A 208 8.37 -43.06 2.55
C GLN A 208 8.17 -41.69 1.89
N PHE A 209 7.21 -40.88 2.36
CA PHE A 209 7.05 -39.50 1.89
C PHE A 209 8.32 -38.67 2.14
N PHE A 210 8.86 -38.73 3.36
CA PHE A 210 10.10 -38.06 3.75
C PHE A 210 11.29 -38.48 2.87
N ALA A 211 11.44 -39.78 2.60
CA ALA A 211 12.48 -40.28 1.70
C ALA A 211 12.36 -39.69 0.28
N LEU A 212 11.13 -39.51 -0.21
CA LEU A 212 10.86 -38.86 -1.50
C LEU A 212 11.21 -37.36 -1.48
N VAL A 213 10.84 -36.64 -0.41
CA VAL A 213 11.23 -35.23 -0.19
C VAL A 213 12.74 -35.10 -0.19
N GLN A 214 13.46 -35.94 0.55
CA GLN A 214 14.91 -35.93 0.63
C GLN A 214 15.56 -36.14 -0.75
N LYS A 215 15.04 -37.10 -1.53
CA LYS A 215 15.52 -37.37 -2.90
C LYS A 215 15.32 -36.15 -3.80
N LYS A 216 14.14 -35.52 -3.75
CA LYS A 216 13.81 -34.33 -4.55
C LYS A 216 14.62 -33.10 -4.13
N TYR A 217 14.81 -32.90 -2.82
CA TYR A 217 15.63 -31.83 -2.27
C TYR A 217 17.09 -31.92 -2.74
N ASN A 218 17.63 -33.14 -2.82
CA ASN A 218 18.97 -33.38 -3.36
C ASN A 218 19.03 -33.16 -4.87
N ALA A 219 18.00 -33.61 -5.61
CA ALA A 219 17.92 -33.44 -7.06
C ALA A 219 17.84 -31.97 -7.52
N LEU A 220 17.39 -31.06 -6.66
CA LEU A 220 17.39 -29.61 -6.91
C LEU A 220 18.81 -28.98 -6.92
N ASN A 221 19.91 -29.75 -6.80
CA ASN A 221 21.31 -29.40 -7.17
C ASN A 221 21.76 -27.93 -7.01
N GLY A 222 21.53 -27.31 -5.84
CA GLY A 222 21.92 -25.92 -5.56
C GLY A 222 21.14 -24.84 -6.34
N GLY A 223 20.39 -25.25 -7.35
CA GLY A 223 19.38 -24.49 -8.05
C GLY A 223 17.99 -25.02 -7.67
N GLY A 224 17.54 -24.68 -6.46
CA GLY A 224 16.10 -24.39 -6.36
C GLY A 224 15.77 -23.35 -7.44
N PRO A 225 14.57 -23.35 -8.02
CA PRO A 225 14.23 -22.34 -9.02
C PRO A 225 14.57 -20.96 -8.46
N THR A 226 15.05 -20.08 -9.35
CA THR A 226 15.24 -18.65 -9.04
C THR A 226 14.04 -18.23 -8.23
N ALA A 227 14.27 -17.94 -6.95
CA ALA A 227 13.21 -17.92 -5.96
C ALA A 227 12.05 -17.07 -6.48
N ASP A 228 10.83 -17.52 -6.19
CA ASP A 228 9.63 -16.70 -6.28
C ASP A 228 9.75 -15.56 -5.24
N LEU A 229 10.76 -14.72 -5.43
CA LEU A 229 11.06 -13.57 -4.62
C LEU A 229 10.02 -12.55 -4.94
N ASP A 230 9.58 -11.87 -3.89
CA ASP A 230 8.61 -10.80 -3.99
C ASP A 230 9.14 -9.71 -4.94
N GLN A 231 8.53 -9.61 -6.11
CA GLN A 231 9.03 -8.79 -7.22
C GLN A 231 8.58 -7.36 -7.06
N VAL A 232 9.39 -6.41 -7.50
CA VAL A 232 9.02 -5.00 -7.50
C VAL A 232 7.99 -4.75 -8.62
N VAL A 233 6.76 -4.42 -8.23
CA VAL A 233 5.70 -3.96 -9.15
C VAL A 233 5.88 -2.47 -9.46
N SER A 234 6.25 -1.69 -8.45
CA SER A 234 6.54 -0.27 -8.62
C SER A 234 7.49 0.24 -7.56
N SER A 235 8.27 1.25 -7.89
CA SER A 235 9.14 1.95 -6.94
C SER A 235 8.93 3.45 -6.98
N LYS A 236 9.25 4.11 -5.88
CA LYS A 236 9.09 5.55 -5.71
C LYS A 236 10.26 6.10 -4.89
N GLY A 237 10.82 7.21 -5.33
CA GLY A 237 11.77 7.99 -4.52
C GLY A 237 11.07 8.62 -3.31
N GLU A 238 11.70 8.51 -2.15
CA GLU A 238 11.26 9.05 -0.88
C GLU A 238 12.27 10.09 -0.37
N ASN A 239 11.81 10.93 0.56
CA ASN A 239 12.67 11.82 1.32
C ASN A 239 12.23 11.78 2.78
N LEU A 240 12.33 10.60 3.37
CA LEU A 240 11.80 10.30 4.70
C LEU A 240 12.92 9.87 5.63
N TYR A 241 12.65 9.88 6.93
CA TYR A 241 13.45 9.14 7.89
C TYR A 241 12.52 8.32 8.79
N GLY A 242 13.00 7.14 9.18
CA GLY A 242 12.20 6.20 9.95
C GLY A 242 13.05 5.40 10.92
N GLN A 243 12.42 5.03 12.02
CA GLN A 243 13.00 4.19 13.05
C GLN A 243 12.67 2.74 12.75
N VAL A 244 13.66 1.86 12.77
CA VAL A 244 13.42 0.42 12.72
C VAL A 244 12.85 -0.03 14.08
N GLN A 245 11.69 -0.66 14.07
CA GLN A 245 10.98 -1.12 15.26
C GLN A 245 11.78 -2.20 16.00
N GLY A 246 11.57 -2.25 17.31
CA GLY A 246 12.44 -2.99 18.22
C GLY A 246 11.94 -4.33 18.72
N ASN A 247 11.62 -5.16 17.76
CA ASN A 247 11.32 -6.57 17.87
C ASN A 247 12.59 -7.31 17.40
N ASN A 248 13.04 -8.35 18.10
CA ASN A 248 14.30 -9.10 17.85
C ASN A 248 14.36 -9.86 16.50
N ILE A 249 13.64 -9.38 15.48
CA ILE A 249 13.17 -10.09 14.31
C ILE A 249 13.09 -9.10 13.11
N ASN A 250 14.05 -8.20 12.94
CA ASN A 250 14.12 -7.37 11.72
C ASN A 250 14.90 -8.10 10.62
N GLY A 251 14.20 -8.37 9.51
CA GLY A 251 14.80 -8.88 8.29
C GLY A 251 15.44 -7.74 7.52
N THR A 252 16.72 -7.88 7.21
CA THR A 252 17.37 -7.04 6.20
C THR A 252 17.27 -7.74 4.86
N TYR A 253 16.77 -7.02 3.86
CA TYR A 253 16.55 -7.52 2.52
C TYR A 253 17.47 -6.81 1.54
N VAL A 254 17.78 -7.49 0.45
CA VAL A 254 18.46 -6.91 -0.71
C VAL A 254 17.58 -7.07 -1.93
N LEU A 255 17.54 -6.03 -2.75
CA LEU A 255 16.86 -6.09 -4.05
C LEU A 255 17.78 -6.80 -5.05
N THR A 256 17.28 -7.88 -5.66
CA THR A 256 17.97 -8.60 -6.75
C THR A 256 17.24 -8.39 -8.07
N SER A 257 17.82 -8.85 -9.18
CA SER A 257 17.16 -8.85 -10.49
C SER A 257 15.90 -9.71 -10.56
N GLN A 258 15.62 -10.53 -9.54
CA GLN A 258 14.48 -11.43 -9.47
C GLN A 258 13.49 -11.06 -8.36
N GLY A 259 13.72 -9.96 -7.61
CA GLY A 259 12.89 -9.55 -6.48
C GLY A 259 13.67 -9.42 -5.17
N PHE A 260 12.95 -9.20 -4.06
CA PHE A 260 13.54 -9.03 -2.74
C PHE A 260 13.99 -10.35 -2.13
N ARG A 261 15.26 -10.43 -1.75
CA ARG A 261 15.84 -11.57 -1.04
C ARG A 261 16.18 -11.18 0.39
N LEU A 262 15.77 -11.98 1.37
CA LEU A 262 16.24 -11.86 2.74
C LEU A 262 17.76 -12.07 2.80
N GLU A 263 18.50 -11.09 3.31
CA GLU A 263 19.95 -11.16 3.46
C GLU A 263 20.34 -11.78 4.81
N LYS A 264 19.82 -11.21 5.91
CA LYS A 264 20.03 -11.73 7.27
C LYS A 264 18.97 -11.20 8.22
N MET A 265 18.83 -11.90 9.34
CA MET A 265 18.21 -11.30 10.52
C MET A 265 19.21 -10.49 11.29
N SER A 266 18.80 -9.32 11.78
CA SER A 266 19.68 -8.52 12.61
C SER A 266 18.90 -7.66 13.59
N ALA A 267 19.17 -7.87 14.88
CA ALA A 267 18.80 -6.90 15.92
C ALA A 267 19.74 -5.68 15.93
N ALA A 268 20.79 -5.66 15.11
CA ALA A 268 21.78 -4.58 15.14
C ALA A 268 21.16 -3.21 14.81
N TYR A 269 20.13 -3.18 13.96
CA TYR A 269 19.47 -1.96 13.51
C TYR A 269 18.26 -1.56 14.35
N ASP A 270 17.90 -2.37 15.33
CA ASP A 270 16.79 -2.11 16.22
C ASP A 270 16.91 -0.74 16.91
N GLY A 271 15.88 0.10 16.78
CA GLY A 271 15.80 1.42 17.39
C GLY A 271 16.68 2.46 16.72
N GLN A 272 17.48 2.06 15.72
CA GLN A 272 18.21 3.00 14.90
C GLN A 272 17.25 3.70 13.94
N VAL A 273 17.60 4.94 13.61
CA VAL A 273 16.87 5.79 12.68
C VAL A 273 17.71 5.94 11.42
N PHE A 274 17.11 5.68 10.27
CA PHE A 274 17.75 5.80 8.95
C PHE A 274 16.99 6.78 8.07
N ARG A 275 17.68 7.26 7.04
CA ARG A 275 17.02 7.87 5.88
C ARG A 275 16.28 6.76 5.12
N ILE A 276 15.16 7.11 4.52
CA ILE A 276 14.40 6.26 3.60
C ILE A 276 14.36 6.98 2.27
N ASP A 277 15.05 6.41 1.29
CA ASP A 277 15.25 7.01 -0.03
C ASP A 277 14.36 6.46 -1.11
N GLN A 278 13.93 5.22 -0.93
CA GLN A 278 13.06 4.56 -1.87
C GLN A 278 12.03 3.74 -1.11
N SER A 279 10.86 3.65 -1.71
CA SER A 279 9.87 2.64 -1.38
C SER A 279 9.60 1.78 -2.62
N ALA A 280 9.29 0.51 -2.41
CA ALA A 280 8.89 -0.41 -3.46
C ALA A 280 7.62 -1.15 -3.05
N GLN A 281 6.61 -1.15 -3.93
CA GLN A 281 5.46 -2.06 -3.82
C GLN A 281 5.77 -3.34 -4.55
N THR A 282 5.46 -4.45 -3.90
CA THR A 282 5.75 -5.77 -4.44
C THR A 282 4.52 -6.48 -5.01
N ASP A 283 4.72 -7.55 -5.76
CA ASP A 283 3.63 -8.34 -6.36
C ASP A 283 2.87 -9.18 -5.32
N LYS A 284 3.47 -9.43 -4.16
CA LYS A 284 2.80 -10.01 -2.99
C LYS A 284 2.17 -8.95 -2.06
N GLY A 285 2.14 -7.69 -2.49
CA GLY A 285 1.42 -6.60 -1.80
C GLY A 285 2.13 -6.03 -0.58
N VAL A 286 3.44 -6.24 -0.47
CA VAL A 286 4.29 -5.70 0.59
C VAL A 286 4.89 -4.37 0.16
N THR A 287 4.97 -3.41 1.08
CA THR A 287 5.77 -2.20 0.88
C THR A 287 7.13 -2.37 1.54
N MET A 288 8.20 -2.18 0.77
CA MET A 288 9.59 -2.22 1.23
C MET A 288 10.14 -0.79 1.27
N TYR A 289 10.94 -0.47 2.29
CA TYR A 289 11.70 0.79 2.42
C TYR A 289 13.20 0.54 2.30
N GLU A 290 13.88 1.30 1.44
CA GLU A 290 15.33 1.31 1.36
C GLU A 290 15.89 2.19 2.48
N MET A 291 16.52 1.55 3.48
CA MET A 291 17.17 2.20 4.60
C MET A 291 18.56 2.67 4.15
N ALA A 292 18.79 3.97 4.20
CA ALA A 292 19.99 4.63 3.68
C ALA A 292 20.74 5.41 4.78
N ASP A 293 22.03 5.66 4.53
CA ASP A 293 22.84 6.57 5.34
C ASP A 293 22.58 8.06 4.98
N GLU A 294 23.28 8.99 5.63
CA GLU A 294 23.10 10.44 5.40
C GLU A 294 23.46 10.88 3.98
N SER A 295 24.37 10.18 3.31
CA SER A 295 24.72 10.48 1.92
C SER A 295 23.64 10.01 0.95
N GLY A 296 22.74 9.15 1.39
CA GLY A 296 21.73 8.49 0.56
C GLY A 296 22.21 7.20 -0.06
N LYS A 297 23.26 6.62 0.50
CA LYS A 297 23.71 5.29 0.12
C LYS A 297 22.78 4.29 0.79
N GLY A 298 22.07 3.51 -0.02
CA GLY A 298 21.27 2.37 0.44
C GLY A 298 22.11 1.36 1.20
N LEU A 299 21.63 0.96 2.37
CA LEU A 299 22.28 -0.01 3.26
C LEU A 299 21.59 -1.36 3.19
N PHE A 300 20.24 -1.37 3.29
CA PHE A 300 19.40 -2.56 3.21
C PHE A 300 17.94 -2.16 2.96
N TRP A 301 17.11 -3.12 2.59
CA TRP A 301 15.66 -2.94 2.52
C TRP A 301 14.98 -3.54 3.75
N ALA A 302 13.93 -2.89 4.23
CA ALA A 302 13.11 -3.33 5.36
C ALA A 302 11.62 -3.32 4.99
N ILE A 303 10.84 -4.21 5.59
CA ILE A 303 9.38 -4.20 5.42
C ILE A 303 8.81 -2.96 6.11
N SER A 304 7.90 -2.24 5.47
CA SER A 304 7.36 -0.97 5.98
C SER A 304 6.69 -1.10 7.35
N SER A 305 6.08 -2.25 7.65
CA SER A 305 5.46 -2.52 8.96
C SER A 305 6.47 -2.63 10.11
N GLN A 306 7.77 -2.73 9.81
CA GLN A 306 8.86 -2.74 10.77
C GLN A 306 9.52 -1.36 10.92
N VAL A 307 8.98 -0.33 10.27
CA VAL A 307 9.57 1.01 10.26
C VAL A 307 8.54 2.06 10.67
N ASP A 308 8.79 2.71 11.80
CA ASP A 308 8.03 3.88 12.21
C ASP A 308 8.56 5.10 11.47
N VAL A 309 7.81 5.56 10.47
CA VAL A 309 8.16 6.78 9.73
C VAL A 309 7.98 7.99 10.64
N LEU A 310 9.08 8.69 10.89
CA LEU A 310 9.13 9.79 11.86
C LEU A 310 8.92 11.16 11.20
N GLY A 311 9.18 11.28 9.89
CA GLY A 311 8.98 12.52 9.15
C GLY A 311 9.80 12.57 7.85
N THR A 312 9.96 13.78 7.31
CA THR A 312 10.79 14.03 6.13
C THR A 312 12.25 14.22 6.51
N TRP A 313 13.16 13.61 5.74
CA TRP A 313 14.60 13.80 5.95
C TRP A 313 15.04 15.18 5.47
N HIS A 314 15.91 15.81 6.26
CA HIS A 314 16.52 17.08 5.92
C HIS A 314 18.05 16.88 5.94
N PRO A 315 18.74 17.05 4.80
CA PRO A 315 20.19 17.12 4.81
C PRO A 315 20.59 18.31 5.66
N THR A 316 21.15 18.05 6.84
CA THR A 316 21.75 19.02 7.77
C THR A 316 21.04 20.38 7.77
N PRO A 317 20.03 20.60 8.63
CA PRO A 317 19.41 21.90 8.68
C PRO A 317 20.45 22.93 9.15
N ALA A 318 20.49 24.08 8.48
CA ALA A 318 20.75 25.33 9.18
C ALA A 318 19.61 25.51 10.21
N ALA A 319 19.60 24.69 11.25
CA ALA A 319 18.64 24.80 12.33
C ALA A 319 18.99 26.11 13.05
N THR A 320 18.03 27.02 13.11
CA THR A 320 18.17 28.23 13.90
C THR A 320 18.21 27.82 15.37
N LEU A 321 19.42 27.74 15.92
CA LEU A 321 19.63 27.40 17.32
C LEU A 321 19.26 28.61 18.16
N GLN A 322 18.16 28.49 18.90
CA GLN A 322 17.75 29.53 19.83
C GLN A 322 18.01 29.06 21.27
N PRO A 323 18.54 29.94 22.14
CA PRO A 323 18.66 29.63 23.56
C PRO A 323 17.27 29.40 24.15
N ALA A 324 17.11 28.29 24.86
CA ALA A 324 15.88 27.94 25.58
C ALA A 324 16.28 27.26 26.90
N SER A 325 15.51 27.52 27.95
CA SER A 325 15.75 26.95 29.28
C SER A 325 14.42 26.52 29.90
N GLY A 326 14.34 25.24 30.26
CA GLY A 326 13.15 24.62 30.81
C GLY A 326 13.32 23.12 31.00
N ILE A 327 12.21 22.44 31.27
CA ILE A 327 12.15 20.99 31.45
C ILE A 327 11.29 20.39 30.35
N PHE A 328 11.84 19.44 29.61
CA PHE A 328 11.08 18.59 28.69
C PHE A 328 10.75 17.27 29.38
N THR A 329 9.46 16.95 29.46
CA THR A 329 8.95 15.68 29.99
C THR A 329 8.54 14.80 28.82
N VAL A 330 9.19 13.65 28.66
CA VAL A 330 8.82 12.68 27.63
C VAL A 330 7.45 12.09 27.94
N THR A 331 6.55 12.04 26.97
CA THR A 331 5.19 11.48 27.12
C THR A 331 4.88 10.34 26.13
N SER A 332 5.70 10.14 25.09
CA SER A 332 5.53 9.05 24.13
C SER A 332 5.74 7.67 24.78
N GLY A 333 4.77 6.76 24.61
CA GLY A 333 4.84 5.38 25.11
C GLY A 333 5.82 4.48 24.34
N GLY A 334 6.02 3.24 24.80
CA GLY A 334 7.00 2.30 24.23
C GLY A 334 8.43 2.53 24.73
N ARG A 335 9.42 2.61 23.83
CA ARG A 335 10.84 2.87 24.16
C ARG A 335 11.14 4.32 24.59
N GLY A 336 10.17 5.23 24.46
CA GLY A 336 10.36 6.67 24.70
C GLY A 336 10.78 7.43 23.44
N THR A 337 11.41 8.60 23.60
CA THR A 337 11.82 9.43 22.46
C THR A 337 13.26 9.13 22.03
N PRO A 338 13.55 8.98 20.72
CA PRO A 338 14.91 8.82 20.24
C PRO A 338 15.72 10.10 20.49
N VAL A 339 17.01 9.93 20.80
CA VAL A 339 17.98 11.00 20.93
C VAL A 339 18.71 11.14 19.60
N LEU A 340 18.51 12.29 18.95
CA LEU A 340 19.06 12.58 17.63
C LEU A 340 20.34 13.42 17.76
N ASP A 341 21.27 13.21 16.83
CA ASP A 341 22.55 13.95 16.79
C ASP A 341 22.36 15.43 16.41
N ALA A 342 21.26 15.73 15.71
CA ALA A 342 20.83 17.07 15.28
C ALA A 342 19.30 17.17 15.22
N PRO A 343 18.69 18.38 15.18
CA PRO A 343 17.26 18.53 14.90
C PRO A 343 16.87 17.83 13.59
N GLY A 344 15.96 16.85 13.65
CA GLY A 344 15.58 16.03 12.49
C GLY A 344 16.69 15.12 11.93
N GLY A 345 17.77 14.93 12.68
CA GLY A 345 18.91 14.08 12.30
C GLY A 345 18.72 12.60 12.68
N LEU A 346 19.79 11.81 12.54
CA LEU A 346 19.79 10.38 12.86
C LEU A 346 19.96 10.12 14.37
N ASN A 347 19.51 8.93 14.81
CA ASN A 347 19.79 8.37 16.14
C ASN A 347 20.93 7.35 16.03
N ARG A 348 22.16 7.81 15.77
CA ARG A 348 23.29 6.90 15.54
C ARG A 348 23.70 6.12 16.79
N GLN A 349 23.37 6.63 17.97
CA GLN A 349 23.70 6.01 19.26
C GLN A 349 22.65 5.01 19.73
N ALA A 350 21.56 4.80 18.97
CA ALA A 350 20.40 3.99 19.37
C ALA A 350 19.89 4.35 20.78
N ARG A 351 20.01 5.62 21.17
CA ARG A 351 19.71 6.08 22.53
C ARG A 351 18.28 6.61 22.60
N PHE A 352 17.60 6.29 23.69
CA PHE A 352 16.23 6.72 23.96
C PHE A 352 16.11 7.34 25.34
N LEU A 353 15.19 8.30 25.46
CA LEU A 353 14.76 8.85 26.74
C LEU A 353 13.37 8.28 27.03
N ALA A 354 13.26 7.42 28.05
CA ALA A 354 12.00 6.76 28.39
C ALA A 354 10.93 7.75 28.89
N ALA A 355 9.65 7.48 28.66
CA ALA A 355 8.58 8.17 29.37
C ALA A 355 8.45 7.61 30.80
N PRO A 356 8.19 8.43 31.84
CA PRO A 356 8.01 9.89 31.83
C PRO A 356 9.26 10.67 32.32
N THR A 357 10.45 10.41 31.75
CA THR A 357 11.68 11.09 32.20
C THR A 357 11.66 12.60 31.89
N ARG A 358 12.38 13.36 32.71
CA ARG A 358 12.42 14.83 32.67
C ARG A 358 13.85 15.27 32.36
N TRP A 359 14.00 16.10 31.34
CA TRP A 359 15.31 16.52 30.83
C TRP A 359 15.41 18.03 30.79
N GLN A 360 16.55 18.55 31.23
CA GLN A 360 16.84 19.97 31.12
C GLN A 360 17.05 20.32 29.65
N VAL A 361 16.39 21.38 29.21
CA VAL A 361 16.53 21.93 27.86
C VAL A 361 17.54 23.05 27.88
N HIS A 362 18.47 23.00 26.93
CA HIS A 362 19.56 23.96 26.76
C HIS A 362 19.44 24.76 25.46
N GLY A 363 18.44 24.46 24.65
CA GLY A 363 18.22 25.09 23.36
C GLY A 363 17.04 24.48 22.61
N VAL A 364 16.57 25.21 21.62
CA VAL A 364 15.54 24.76 20.69
C VAL A 364 16.07 24.89 19.27
N GLY A 365 15.80 23.89 18.46
CA GLY A 365 16.11 23.85 17.04
C GLY A 365 14.82 23.65 16.26
N THR A 366 14.70 24.35 15.14
CA THR A 366 13.56 24.19 14.22
C THR A 366 14.10 23.79 12.87
N THR A 367 13.57 22.72 12.28
CA THR A 367 13.91 22.27 10.93
C THR A 367 13.22 23.18 9.88
N PRO A 368 13.66 23.15 8.60
CA PRO A 368 13.08 23.97 7.54
C PRO A 368 11.56 23.77 7.31
N ASP A 369 11.04 22.60 7.69
CA ASP A 369 9.60 22.27 7.72
C ASP A 369 8.90 22.60 9.04
N GLY A 370 9.54 23.36 9.93
CA GLY A 370 8.90 23.87 11.13
C GLY A 370 8.76 22.87 12.27
N GLN A 371 9.34 21.67 12.16
CA GLN A 371 9.38 20.73 13.28
C GLN A 371 10.37 21.21 14.33
N ARG A 372 9.94 21.16 15.59
CA ARG A 372 10.70 21.65 16.73
C ARG A 372 11.37 20.50 17.45
N TYR A 373 12.62 20.73 17.86
CA TYR A 373 13.42 19.79 18.65
C TYR A 373 14.04 20.51 19.84
N TYR A 374 14.14 19.83 20.97
CA TYR A 374 14.75 20.35 22.19
C TYR A 374 16.13 19.74 22.41
N LYS A 375 17.12 20.58 22.70
CA LYS A 375 18.48 20.16 23.03
C LYS A 375 18.54 19.76 24.49
N VAL A 376 18.80 18.49 24.76
CA VAL A 376 18.87 17.91 26.12
C VAL A 376 20.30 17.53 26.54
N GLY A 377 21.27 17.74 25.65
CA GLY A 377 22.70 17.50 25.89
C GLY A 377 23.56 17.93 24.70
N THR A 378 24.87 17.68 24.77
CA THR A 378 25.79 17.92 23.65
C THR A 378 25.44 16.99 22.50
N ASN A 379 25.05 17.57 21.35
CA ASN A 379 24.57 16.84 20.17
C ASN A 379 23.44 15.84 20.51
N GLN A 380 22.54 16.22 21.42
CA GLN A 380 21.42 15.37 21.83
C GLN A 380 20.13 16.15 21.73
N TRP A 381 19.29 15.73 20.79
CA TRP A 381 18.06 16.41 20.40
C TRP A 381 16.88 15.46 20.49
N VAL A 382 15.74 15.94 20.98
CA VAL A 382 14.50 15.17 21.02
C VAL A 382 13.38 15.94 20.34
N SER A 383 12.47 15.23 19.67
CA SER A 383 11.32 15.84 19.00
C SER A 383 10.39 16.49 20.01
N ALA A 384 9.93 17.71 19.75
CA ALA A 384 8.93 18.36 20.59
C ALA A 384 7.57 17.61 20.57
N ALA A 385 7.32 16.78 19.55
CA ALA A 385 6.09 16.01 19.43
C ALA A 385 5.99 14.83 20.43
N THR A 386 7.09 14.42 21.04
CA THR A 386 7.15 13.23 21.91
C THR A 386 7.06 13.55 23.41
N GLY A 387 6.79 14.81 23.77
CA GLY A 387 6.79 15.25 25.16
C GLY A 387 6.23 16.65 25.37
N ASN A 388 6.16 17.03 26.64
CA ASN A 388 5.68 18.33 27.09
C ASN A 388 6.85 19.19 27.57
N TYR A 389 6.95 20.44 27.10
CA TYR A 389 7.95 21.39 27.56
C TYR A 389 7.35 22.38 28.58
N ALA A 390 7.98 22.48 29.74
CA ALA A 390 7.66 23.43 30.80
C ALA A 390 8.89 24.32 31.08
N GLY A 391 8.87 25.55 30.56
CA GLY A 391 9.96 26.51 30.71
C GLY A 391 9.54 27.92 30.29
N ALA A 392 10.47 28.86 30.37
CA ALA A 392 10.27 30.17 29.75
C ALA A 392 9.93 29.96 28.28
N THR A 393 8.91 30.66 27.78
CA THR A 393 8.47 30.59 26.40
C THR A 393 9.71 30.61 25.51
N PRO A 394 9.91 29.62 24.61
CA PRO A 394 10.99 29.70 23.62
C PRO A 394 10.98 31.10 23.02
N PRO A 395 12.14 31.70 22.68
CA PRO A 395 12.21 33.06 22.17
C PRO A 395 11.08 33.27 21.16
N ALA A 396 10.29 34.32 21.36
CA ALA A 396 9.11 34.59 20.55
C ALA A 396 9.50 34.34 19.09
N ALA A 397 8.76 33.44 18.42
CA ALA A 397 9.01 33.04 17.03
C ALA A 397 9.40 34.31 16.27
N GLU A 398 10.62 34.30 15.71
CA GLU A 398 11.23 35.50 15.12
C GLU A 398 10.17 36.26 14.32
N THR A 399 9.97 37.56 14.52
CA THR A 399 8.92 38.26 13.77
C THR A 399 9.21 38.16 12.28
N PRO A 400 8.41 37.41 11.49
CA PRO A 400 8.72 37.22 10.09
C PRO A 400 8.38 38.46 9.31
N THR A 401 9.09 38.69 8.20
CA THR A 401 8.59 39.59 7.16
C THR A 401 7.38 38.95 6.53
N ARG A 402 6.23 39.62 6.63
CA ARG A 402 4.94 39.14 6.10
C ARG A 402 4.62 39.86 4.82
N THR A 403 4.31 39.08 3.79
CA THR A 403 3.92 39.61 2.49
C THR A 403 2.59 38.98 2.10
N PRO A 404 1.54 39.78 1.80
CA PRO A 404 0.33 39.25 1.18
C PRO A 404 0.68 38.54 -0.12
N VAL A 405 0.15 37.33 -0.32
CA VAL A 405 0.34 36.58 -1.56
C VAL A 405 -1.01 36.09 -2.09
N ASN A 406 -1.08 35.92 -3.40
CA ASN A 406 -2.23 35.32 -4.06
C ASN A 406 -1.71 34.19 -4.95
N GLY A 407 -1.89 32.95 -4.49
CA GLY A 407 -1.37 31.77 -5.18
C GLY A 407 -1.90 30.48 -4.56
N VAL A 408 -1.45 29.37 -5.13
CA VAL A 408 -1.81 28.03 -4.68
C VAL A 408 -0.55 27.34 -4.17
N VAL A 409 -0.63 26.80 -2.96
CA VAL A 409 0.39 25.90 -2.42
C VAL A 409 -0.10 24.48 -2.62
N ARG A 410 0.66 23.68 -3.35
CA ARG A 410 0.35 22.26 -3.56
C ARG A 410 1.18 21.45 -2.58
N ILE A 411 0.52 20.69 -1.73
CA ILE A 411 1.20 19.86 -0.72
C ILE A 411 2.03 18.81 -1.46
N ALA A 412 3.34 18.99 -1.41
CA ALA A 412 4.31 18.15 -2.08
C ALA A 412 4.74 16.96 -1.22
N SER A 413 4.53 17.07 0.11
CA SER A 413 4.72 15.97 1.06
C SER A 413 3.70 14.84 0.81
N THR A 414 4.19 13.60 0.87
CA THR A 414 3.43 12.35 0.67
C THR A 414 2.65 11.92 1.92
N THR A 415 3.04 12.41 3.10
CA THR A 415 2.31 12.24 4.36
C THR A 415 1.35 13.39 4.65
N GLY A 416 1.32 14.40 3.78
CA GLY A 416 0.55 15.63 3.97
C GLY A 416 1.36 16.74 4.64
N ALA A 417 0.73 17.90 4.87
CA ALA A 417 1.35 19.04 5.54
C ALA A 417 0.67 19.30 6.88
N HIS A 418 1.43 19.24 7.97
CA HIS A 418 0.94 19.63 9.29
C HIS A 418 0.51 21.11 9.29
N VAL A 419 -0.62 21.38 9.94
CA VAL A 419 -1.18 22.73 10.09
C VAL A 419 -0.79 23.29 11.44
N TYR A 420 -0.37 24.55 11.45
CA TYR A 420 0.09 25.28 12.62
C TYR A 420 -0.77 26.52 12.87
N GLY A 421 -1.04 26.82 14.14
CA GLY A 421 -1.78 28.04 14.53
C GLY A 421 -0.98 29.33 14.31
N SER A 422 0.35 29.20 14.26
CA SER A 422 1.30 30.24 13.92
C SER A 422 2.60 29.57 13.44
N PRO A 423 3.37 30.19 12.53
CA PRO A 423 4.66 29.67 12.12
C PRO A 423 5.59 29.36 13.31
N GLN A 424 6.41 28.32 13.14
CA GLN A 424 7.39 27.84 14.13
C GLN A 424 6.82 27.45 15.50
N GLN A 425 5.49 27.31 15.67
CA GLN A 425 4.85 26.78 16.89
C GLN A 425 4.63 25.26 16.82
N ASN A 426 3.95 24.69 17.82
CA ASN A 426 3.53 23.29 17.79
C ASN A 426 2.41 23.11 16.74
N PRO A 427 2.36 21.97 16.04
CA PRO A 427 1.29 21.68 15.10
C PRO A 427 -0.05 21.51 15.83
N THR A 428 -1.14 21.82 15.14
CA THR A 428 -2.53 21.72 15.65
C THR A 428 -3.07 20.29 15.69
N GLY A 429 -2.28 19.31 15.23
CA GLY A 429 -2.73 17.93 14.99
C GLY A 429 -3.45 17.72 13.64
N ARG A 430 -3.90 18.79 12.99
CA ARG A 430 -4.48 18.73 11.64
C ARG A 430 -3.38 18.55 10.58
N VAL A 431 -3.63 17.68 9.61
CA VAL A 431 -2.76 17.45 8.44
C VAL A 431 -3.56 17.73 7.17
N LEU A 432 -3.00 18.54 6.28
CA LEU A 432 -3.55 18.74 4.93
C LEU A 432 -3.12 17.56 4.05
N PRO A 433 -4.02 16.92 3.30
CA PRO A 433 -3.69 15.71 2.55
C PRO A 433 -2.54 15.91 1.55
N ALA A 434 -1.75 14.88 1.31
CA ALA A 434 -0.77 14.88 0.24
C ALA A 434 -1.42 15.22 -1.12
N ASN A 435 -0.68 15.91 -2.00
CA ASN A 435 -1.14 16.34 -3.32
C ASN A 435 -2.36 17.29 -3.34
N SER A 436 -2.88 17.69 -2.18
CA SER A 436 -3.95 18.66 -2.09
C SER A 436 -3.44 20.07 -2.40
N ALA A 437 -4.32 20.90 -2.96
CA ALA A 437 -4.00 22.27 -3.35
C ALA A 437 -4.77 23.25 -2.46
N TRP A 438 -4.06 24.21 -1.88
CA TRP A 438 -4.62 25.18 -0.95
C TRP A 438 -4.31 26.59 -1.42
N ARG A 439 -5.29 27.47 -1.30
CA ARG A 439 -5.05 28.89 -1.57
C ARG A 439 -4.21 29.47 -0.43
N ALA A 440 -3.15 30.17 -0.78
CA ALA A 440 -2.32 30.89 0.18
C ALA A 440 -2.62 32.39 0.11
N PHE A 441 -2.75 33.01 1.30
CA PHE A 441 -3.12 34.42 1.47
C PHE A 441 -1.95 35.30 1.91
N GLU A 442 -0.93 34.68 2.51
CA GLU A 442 0.20 35.39 3.10
C GLU A 442 1.42 34.47 3.13
N LYS A 443 2.59 35.03 2.82
CA LYS A 443 3.89 34.38 2.94
C LYS A 443 4.64 35.04 4.09
N ALA A 444 5.07 34.25 5.06
CA ALA A 444 5.95 34.70 6.14
C ALA A 444 7.37 34.21 5.83
N THR A 445 8.35 35.11 5.85
CA THR A 445 9.77 34.81 5.64
C THR A 445 10.56 35.24 6.86
N PHE A 446 11.31 34.32 7.44
CA PHE A 446 12.12 34.50 8.65
C PHE A 446 13.57 34.88 8.31
N LYS A 447 14.37 35.32 9.30
CA LYS A 447 15.77 35.72 9.04
C LYS A 447 16.64 34.53 8.64
N ASP A 448 16.27 33.34 9.10
CA ASP A 448 16.87 32.06 8.70
C ASP A 448 16.48 31.60 7.28
N GLY A 449 15.66 32.38 6.56
CA GLY A 449 15.20 32.06 5.22
C GLY A 449 14.02 31.08 5.19
N SER A 450 13.55 30.58 6.33
CA SER A 450 12.37 29.70 6.39
C SER A 450 11.13 30.45 5.93
N VAL A 451 10.30 29.74 5.16
CA VAL A 451 9.10 30.27 4.53
C VAL A 451 7.89 29.53 5.06
N TRP A 452 6.80 30.25 5.30
CA TRP A 452 5.51 29.70 5.71
C TRP A 452 4.37 30.31 4.89
N TYR A 453 3.34 29.52 4.62
CA TYR A 453 2.15 29.97 3.89
C TYR A 453 0.89 29.89 4.76
N ARG A 454 0.13 30.98 4.83
CA ARG A 454 -1.18 31.00 5.47
C ARG A 454 -2.24 30.51 4.49
N VAL A 455 -2.86 29.38 4.80
CA VAL A 455 -3.81 28.68 3.91
C VAL A 455 -5.28 28.89 4.28
N SER A 456 -5.53 29.42 5.48
CA SER A 456 -6.85 29.76 6.01
C SER A 456 -6.66 30.58 7.28
N GLY A 457 -7.63 31.40 7.70
CA GLY A 457 -7.70 32.09 9.01
C GLY A 457 -6.37 32.25 9.77
N LYS A 458 -6.12 31.36 10.75
CA LYS A 458 -4.88 31.23 11.55
C LYS A 458 -4.09 29.96 11.21
N GLU A 459 -4.29 29.38 10.04
CA GLU A 459 -3.72 28.09 9.63
C GLU A 459 -2.52 28.32 8.72
N TRP A 460 -1.36 27.88 9.19
CA TRP A 460 -0.08 28.01 8.51
C TRP A 460 0.48 26.64 8.18
N ILE A 461 1.11 26.53 7.01
CA ILE A 461 1.92 25.37 6.63
C ILE A 461 3.36 25.79 6.34
N PRO A 462 4.33 24.89 6.56
CA PRO A 462 5.72 25.14 6.18
C PRO A 462 5.85 25.21 4.66
N GLY A 463 6.65 26.14 4.17
CA GLY A 463 6.92 26.34 2.75
C GLY A 463 7.70 25.19 2.11
N THR A 464 8.38 24.36 2.89
CA THR A 464 9.04 23.13 2.42
C THR A 464 8.06 21.96 2.25
N ALA A 465 6.92 21.98 2.93
CA ALA A 465 5.88 20.96 2.79
C ALA A 465 5.01 21.15 1.52
N ALA A 466 5.19 22.28 0.82
CA ALA A 466 4.39 22.64 -0.33
C ALA A 466 5.22 23.29 -1.44
N THR A 467 4.86 22.98 -2.68
CA THR A 467 5.36 23.73 -3.82
C THR A 467 4.52 24.98 -3.99
N TRP A 468 5.20 26.14 -4.03
CA TRP A 468 4.55 27.39 -4.38
C TRP A 468 4.25 27.38 -5.87
N GLN A 469 2.97 27.46 -6.20
CA GLN A 469 2.53 27.87 -7.51
C GLN A 469 2.04 29.30 -7.34
N ALA A 470 2.85 30.26 -7.81
CA ALA A 470 2.34 31.60 -8.00
C ALA A 470 1.01 31.47 -8.74
N ALA A 471 -0.04 32.19 -8.31
CA ALA A 471 -1.23 32.29 -9.16
C ALA A 471 -0.71 32.63 -10.54
N ALA A 472 -0.93 31.74 -11.51
CA ALA A 472 -0.19 31.71 -12.76
C ALA A 472 -0.03 33.13 -13.31
N GLY A 473 1.14 33.73 -13.08
CA GLY A 473 1.72 34.63 -14.03
C GLY A 473 2.08 33.70 -15.17
N ASN A 474 1.30 33.77 -16.25
CA ASN A 474 1.64 33.10 -17.50
C ASN A 474 3.12 33.34 -17.78
N ASN A 475 3.93 32.27 -17.69
CA ASN A 475 5.16 32.07 -18.45
C ASN A 475 5.74 30.69 -18.15
N GLY A 476 5.19 29.67 -18.80
CA GLY A 476 6.02 28.70 -19.50
C GLY A 476 5.76 28.93 -20.98
N GLY A 477 6.81 29.08 -21.79
CA GLY A 477 6.73 29.26 -23.23
C GLY A 477 6.11 28.04 -23.91
N GLN A 478 4.80 27.93 -23.81
CA GLN A 478 3.87 27.18 -24.64
C GLN A 478 2.51 27.81 -24.32
N THR A 479 1.98 28.56 -25.26
CA THR A 479 0.77 29.39 -25.14
C THR A 479 -0.43 28.55 -24.69
N SER A 480 -0.69 28.54 -23.38
CA SER A 480 -1.93 27.98 -22.84
C SER A 480 -3.05 28.99 -23.06
N PRO A 481 -4.16 28.62 -23.74
CA PRO A 481 -5.22 29.55 -24.11
C PRO A 481 -5.92 30.07 -22.85
N ALA A 482 -6.09 31.39 -22.73
CA ALA A 482 -6.80 32.03 -21.61
C ALA A 482 -8.12 31.30 -21.29
N VAL A 483 -8.30 30.91 -20.02
CA VAL A 483 -9.48 30.17 -19.56
C VAL A 483 -10.30 31.04 -18.61
N ALA A 484 -11.49 31.48 -19.02
CA ALA A 484 -12.44 32.16 -18.14
C ALA A 484 -13.38 31.13 -17.49
N THR A 485 -13.52 31.14 -16.16
CA THR A 485 -14.43 30.22 -15.44
C THR A 485 -15.65 30.94 -14.89
N HIS A 486 -16.84 30.41 -15.18
CA HIS A 486 -18.14 30.92 -14.74
C HIS A 486 -18.74 29.96 -13.72
N VAL A 487 -19.13 30.46 -12.55
CA VAL A 487 -19.92 29.66 -11.58
C VAL A 487 -21.38 29.69 -12.03
N LEU A 488 -21.97 28.52 -12.22
CA LEU A 488 -23.34 28.37 -12.72
C LEU A 488 -24.24 27.80 -11.62
N SER A 489 -25.41 28.40 -11.43
CA SER A 489 -26.43 27.89 -10.50
C SER A 489 -27.53 27.17 -11.26
N GLY A 490 -27.88 25.95 -10.84
CA GLY A 490 -28.96 25.16 -11.44
C GLY A 490 -28.68 24.63 -12.85
N ALA A 491 -27.43 24.64 -13.31
CA ALA A 491 -27.07 24.19 -14.66
C ALA A 491 -26.95 22.66 -14.75
N GLN A 492 -27.31 22.11 -15.91
CA GLN A 492 -27.24 20.70 -16.25
C GLN A 492 -26.74 20.51 -17.69
N ALA A 493 -25.79 19.61 -17.89
CA ALA A 493 -25.33 19.19 -19.21
C ALA A 493 -25.91 17.81 -19.55
N GLN A 494 -26.46 17.66 -20.77
CA GLN A 494 -26.88 16.37 -21.32
C GLN A 494 -25.86 15.88 -22.36
N VAL A 495 -25.37 14.66 -22.21
CA VAL A 495 -24.42 14.04 -23.15
C VAL A 495 -25.13 13.69 -24.46
N THR A 496 -24.65 14.25 -25.57
CA THR A 496 -25.22 14.06 -26.93
C THR A 496 -24.36 13.16 -27.81
N ALA A 497 -23.13 12.85 -27.41
CA ALA A 497 -22.26 11.92 -28.14
C ALA A 497 -22.82 10.49 -28.09
N ALA A 498 -23.04 9.88 -29.26
CA ALA A 498 -23.66 8.55 -29.40
C ALA A 498 -22.89 7.41 -28.68
N GLY A 499 -21.56 7.52 -28.58
CA GLY A 499 -20.69 6.59 -27.83
C GLY A 499 -20.43 6.98 -26.37
N GLY A 500 -21.15 7.96 -25.83
CA GLY A 500 -20.83 8.59 -24.55
C GLY A 500 -19.72 9.64 -24.66
N ALA A 501 -19.43 10.34 -23.56
CA ALA A 501 -18.48 11.45 -23.53
C ALA A 501 -17.30 11.18 -22.59
N GLN A 502 -16.09 11.43 -23.07
CA GLN A 502 -14.87 11.31 -22.29
C GLN A 502 -14.69 12.53 -21.39
N LEU A 503 -14.34 12.31 -20.13
CA LEU A 503 -14.03 13.35 -19.16
C LEU A 503 -12.54 13.61 -19.12
N ARG A 504 -12.17 14.86 -18.82
CA ARG A 504 -10.79 15.29 -18.62
C ARG A 504 -10.55 15.84 -17.23
N ARG A 505 -9.30 15.76 -16.76
CA ARG A 505 -8.90 16.34 -15.47
C ARG A 505 -8.91 17.87 -15.46
N SER A 506 -8.71 18.49 -16.62
CA SER A 506 -8.80 19.95 -16.83
C SER A 506 -9.23 20.26 -18.28
N PRO A 507 -9.84 21.43 -18.57
CA PRO A 507 -10.14 21.89 -19.94
C PRO A 507 -8.93 21.96 -20.87
N THR A 508 -7.73 22.12 -20.31
CA THR A 508 -6.46 22.25 -21.03
C THR A 508 -5.57 20.99 -20.93
N ASP A 509 -5.97 19.99 -20.15
CA ASP A 509 -5.24 18.74 -19.96
C ASP A 509 -6.01 17.59 -20.61
N SER A 510 -5.39 16.87 -21.55
CA SER A 510 -6.01 15.74 -22.24
C SER A 510 -6.13 14.46 -21.40
N THR A 511 -5.61 14.44 -20.17
CA THR A 511 -5.63 13.27 -19.29
C THR A 511 -7.07 12.83 -18.97
N ALA A 512 -7.37 11.56 -19.23
CA ALA A 512 -8.69 10.97 -19.00
C ALA A 512 -9.07 10.98 -17.51
N ALA A 513 -10.34 11.31 -17.23
CA ALA A 513 -10.93 11.37 -15.89
C ALA A 513 -12.20 10.52 -15.75
N GLY A 514 -12.46 9.64 -16.72
CA GLY A 514 -13.63 8.76 -16.81
C GLY A 514 -14.46 8.97 -18.08
N GLN A 515 -15.59 8.29 -18.18
CA GLN A 515 -16.53 8.39 -19.31
C GLN A 515 -17.97 8.46 -18.80
N LEU A 516 -18.80 9.25 -19.48
CA LEU A 516 -20.24 9.38 -19.23
C LEU A 516 -21.04 8.70 -20.33
N ALA A 517 -22.12 8.00 -19.96
CA ALA A 517 -23.00 7.32 -20.91
C ALA A 517 -23.77 8.31 -21.81
N ALA A 518 -24.05 7.90 -23.05
CA ALA A 518 -24.86 8.67 -24.00
C ALA A 518 -26.25 8.97 -23.40
N GLY A 519 -26.74 10.20 -23.57
CA GLY A 519 -28.04 10.64 -23.06
C GLY A 519 -28.08 10.96 -21.55
N SER A 520 -27.03 10.66 -20.79
CA SER A 520 -26.96 10.96 -19.35
C SER A 520 -26.92 12.48 -19.07
N ARG A 521 -27.42 12.88 -17.89
CA ARG A 521 -27.56 14.28 -17.48
C ARG A 521 -26.83 14.56 -16.18
N TRP A 522 -26.03 15.62 -16.16
CA TRP A 522 -25.11 15.91 -15.07
C TRP A 522 -25.22 17.35 -14.59
N ARG A 523 -25.19 17.56 -13.27
CA ARG A 523 -25.15 18.90 -12.70
C ARG A 523 -23.84 19.58 -13.09
N VAL A 524 -23.91 20.85 -13.45
CA VAL A 524 -22.76 21.67 -13.85
C VAL A 524 -22.58 22.79 -12.84
N ASN A 525 -21.45 22.78 -12.14
CA ASN A 525 -21.13 23.80 -11.14
C ASN A 525 -20.37 24.98 -11.75
N LYS A 526 -19.58 24.71 -12.80
CA LYS A 526 -18.79 25.72 -13.51
C LYS A 526 -18.72 25.46 -15.00
N ALA A 527 -18.60 26.53 -15.79
CA ALA A 527 -18.21 26.46 -17.20
C ALA A 527 -16.89 27.19 -17.43
N ALA A 528 -15.95 26.56 -18.11
CA ALA A 528 -14.68 27.15 -18.54
C ALA A 528 -14.74 27.48 -20.03
N VAL A 529 -14.36 28.70 -20.42
CA VAL A 529 -14.27 29.15 -21.81
C VAL A 529 -12.80 29.38 -22.14
N LEU A 530 -12.27 28.59 -23.07
CA LEU A 530 -10.90 28.70 -23.56
C LEU A 530 -10.77 29.86 -24.56
N ALA A 531 -9.56 30.37 -24.80
CA ALA A 531 -9.31 31.48 -25.74
C ALA A 531 -9.68 31.15 -27.19
N ASN A 532 -9.70 29.86 -27.55
CA ASN A 532 -10.18 29.39 -28.86
C ASN A 532 -11.72 29.30 -28.93
N GLY A 533 -12.44 29.73 -27.89
CA GLY A 533 -13.90 29.73 -27.81
C GLY A 533 -14.51 28.41 -27.34
N GLN A 534 -13.72 27.35 -27.13
CA GLN A 534 -14.23 26.07 -26.63
C GLN A 534 -14.74 26.19 -25.20
N VAL A 535 -15.84 25.51 -24.90
CA VAL A 535 -16.45 25.52 -23.57
C VAL A 535 -16.35 24.13 -22.93
N TRP A 536 -16.06 24.11 -21.63
CA TRP A 536 -15.97 22.89 -20.82
C TRP A 536 -16.82 23.01 -19.55
N TYR A 537 -17.48 21.94 -19.15
CA TYR A 537 -18.39 21.90 -18.00
C TYR A 537 -17.79 21.08 -16.86
N LEU A 538 -17.72 21.64 -15.66
CA LEU A 538 -17.31 20.93 -14.46
C LEU A 538 -18.50 20.14 -13.90
N VAL A 539 -18.45 18.81 -14.04
CA VAL A 539 -19.52 17.87 -13.65
C VAL A 539 -19.19 17.06 -12.39
N GLY A 540 -17.95 17.15 -11.91
CA GLY A 540 -17.46 16.48 -10.70
C GLY A 540 -16.10 17.04 -10.27
N THR A 541 -15.50 16.51 -9.21
CA THR A 541 -14.17 16.94 -8.75
C THR A 541 -13.13 16.61 -9.81
N ASN A 542 -12.54 17.63 -10.43
CA ASN A 542 -11.59 17.51 -11.55
C ASN A 542 -12.13 16.65 -12.71
N GLN A 543 -13.43 16.77 -13.01
CA GLN A 543 -14.06 16.09 -14.13
C GLN A 543 -14.71 17.11 -15.05
N TRP A 544 -14.10 17.32 -16.21
CA TRP A 544 -14.51 18.30 -17.21
C TRP A 544 -15.05 17.63 -18.47
N LEU A 545 -16.23 18.06 -18.89
CA LEU A 545 -16.97 17.58 -20.05
C LEU A 545 -16.94 18.64 -21.17
N SER A 546 -16.60 18.26 -22.40
CA SER A 546 -16.56 19.20 -23.52
C SER A 546 -17.96 19.61 -24.01
N SER A 547 -18.17 20.89 -24.34
CA SER A 547 -19.39 21.37 -25.00
C SER A 547 -19.64 20.79 -26.39
N GLN A 548 -18.65 20.12 -26.97
CA GLN A 548 -18.79 19.40 -28.25
C GLN A 548 -19.48 18.04 -28.08
N GLN A 549 -19.50 17.50 -26.86
CA GLN A 549 -20.05 16.18 -26.55
C GLN A 549 -21.32 16.26 -25.70
N ALA A 550 -21.72 17.48 -25.30
CA ALA A 550 -22.86 17.72 -24.43
C ALA A 550 -23.46 19.10 -24.64
N VAL A 551 -24.77 19.20 -24.41
CA VAL A 551 -25.53 20.46 -24.50
C VAL A 551 -25.90 20.92 -23.09
N LEU A 552 -25.62 22.20 -22.80
CA LEU A 552 -25.95 22.84 -21.51
C LEU A 552 -27.38 23.37 -21.52
N ASN A 553 -28.21 22.95 -20.55
CA ASN A 553 -29.60 23.39 -20.35
C ASN A 553 -30.43 23.47 -21.65
N ASN A 554 -30.16 22.60 -22.63
CA ASN A 554 -30.80 22.63 -23.94
C ASN A 554 -30.74 24.00 -24.65
N GLY A 555 -29.66 24.76 -24.45
CA GLY A 555 -29.47 26.10 -25.02
C GLY A 555 -30.21 27.23 -24.29
N GLN A 556 -30.88 26.93 -23.17
CA GLN A 556 -31.59 27.94 -22.36
C GLN A 556 -30.62 28.88 -21.64
N LEU A 557 -31.12 30.09 -21.36
CA LEU A 557 -30.40 31.14 -20.64
C LEU A 557 -30.13 30.73 -19.19
N LEU A 558 -28.87 30.84 -18.75
CA LEU A 558 -28.46 30.72 -17.36
C LEU A 558 -28.16 32.09 -16.76
N PRO A 559 -28.52 32.35 -15.49
CA PRO A 559 -28.16 33.58 -14.83
C PRO A 559 -26.63 33.66 -14.64
N LEU A 560 -26.02 34.76 -15.09
CA LEU A 560 -24.62 35.07 -14.89
C LEU A 560 -24.47 36.57 -14.70
N GLN A 561 -23.83 36.99 -13.61
CA GLN A 561 -23.58 38.40 -13.29
C GLN A 561 -22.09 38.69 -13.43
N GLY A 562 -21.74 39.79 -14.10
CA GLY A 562 -20.36 40.24 -14.22
C GLY A 562 -20.19 41.30 -15.30
N ILE A 563 -18.95 41.50 -15.76
CA ILE A 563 -18.63 42.48 -16.80
C ILE A 563 -17.98 41.76 -17.97
N VAL A 564 -18.36 42.10 -19.20
CA VAL A 564 -17.64 41.70 -20.40
C VAL A 564 -16.96 42.89 -21.02
N ARG A 565 -15.66 42.77 -21.27
CA ARG A 565 -14.86 43.72 -22.05
C ARG A 565 -14.75 43.25 -23.48
N ILE A 566 -15.02 44.13 -24.45
CA ILE A 566 -14.86 43.80 -25.87
C ILE A 566 -13.38 43.77 -26.23
N THR A 567 -12.93 42.67 -26.84
CA THR A 567 -11.52 42.42 -27.17
C THR A 567 -11.25 42.37 -28.66
N ALA A 568 -12.27 42.11 -29.49
CA ALA A 568 -12.12 42.13 -30.95
C ALA A 568 -11.67 43.52 -31.43
N SER A 569 -10.65 43.55 -32.29
CA SER A 569 -10.07 44.80 -32.85
C SER A 569 -11.06 45.60 -33.71
N ALA A 570 -12.01 44.93 -34.37
CA ALA A 570 -13.09 45.56 -35.14
C ALA A 570 -14.34 45.90 -34.31
N GLY A 571 -14.31 45.66 -32.99
CA GLY A 571 -15.49 45.67 -32.14
C GLY A 571 -16.27 44.35 -32.18
N ALA A 572 -17.29 44.22 -31.32
CA ALA A 572 -18.13 43.03 -31.25
C ALA A 572 -19.51 43.29 -31.88
N THR A 573 -19.92 42.38 -32.77
CA THR A 573 -21.27 42.36 -33.30
C THR A 573 -22.22 41.82 -32.24
N MET A 574 -23.36 42.48 -32.07
CA MET A 574 -24.41 41.96 -31.22
C MET A 574 -25.33 41.05 -32.03
N ILE A 575 -25.80 39.96 -31.43
CA ILE A 575 -26.80 39.08 -32.01
C ILE A 575 -28.04 39.01 -31.12
N ASN A 576 -29.20 38.80 -31.72
CA ASN A 576 -30.44 38.63 -30.98
C ASN A 576 -30.64 37.18 -30.52
N THR A 577 -31.76 36.91 -29.83
CA THR A 577 -32.07 35.56 -29.33
C THR A 577 -32.20 34.52 -30.45
N ALA A 578 -32.64 34.93 -31.64
CA ALA A 578 -32.74 34.11 -32.84
C ALA A 578 -31.41 33.95 -33.62
N GLY A 579 -30.31 34.56 -33.13
CA GLY A 579 -28.99 34.48 -33.77
C GLY A 579 -28.77 35.46 -34.92
N GLN A 580 -29.71 36.38 -35.17
CA GLN A 580 -29.57 37.40 -36.21
C GLN A 580 -28.72 38.57 -35.69
N SER A 581 -27.87 39.13 -36.55
CA SER A 581 -27.07 40.32 -36.23
C SER A 581 -27.95 41.54 -35.96
N LEU A 582 -27.65 42.26 -34.90
CA LEU A 582 -28.24 43.54 -34.57
C LEU A 582 -27.40 44.68 -35.19
N PRO A 583 -28.01 45.83 -35.51
CA PRO A 583 -27.29 47.00 -36.01
C PRO A 583 -26.33 47.57 -34.96
N GLY A 584 -25.14 47.98 -35.43
CA GLY A 584 -24.10 48.56 -34.60
C GLY A 584 -23.07 47.55 -34.06
N VAL A 585 -21.94 48.07 -33.59
CA VAL A 585 -20.87 47.28 -32.97
C VAL A 585 -20.51 47.85 -31.60
N LEU A 586 -20.26 46.97 -30.64
CA LEU A 586 -19.70 47.38 -29.36
C LEU A 586 -18.21 47.65 -29.55
N ARG A 587 -17.77 48.88 -29.22
CA ARG A 587 -16.39 49.32 -29.47
C ARG A 587 -15.39 48.49 -28.68
N THR A 588 -14.24 48.21 -29.28
CA THR A 588 -13.10 47.56 -28.62
C THR A 588 -12.75 48.27 -27.32
N GLY A 589 -12.51 47.50 -26.26
CA GLY A 589 -12.21 48.00 -24.92
C GLY A 589 -13.42 48.43 -24.08
N SER A 590 -14.61 48.58 -24.67
CA SER A 590 -15.83 48.89 -23.91
C SER A 590 -16.22 47.77 -22.95
N ARG A 591 -16.88 48.11 -21.84
CA ARG A 591 -17.25 47.20 -20.75
C ARG A 591 -18.76 47.19 -20.57
N TRP A 592 -19.35 46.01 -20.49
CA TRP A 592 -20.80 45.81 -20.47
C TRP A 592 -21.19 44.89 -19.33
N GLN A 593 -22.23 45.26 -18.58
CA GLN A 593 -22.78 44.36 -17.58
C GLN A 593 -23.42 43.15 -18.26
N VAL A 594 -23.15 41.97 -17.71
CA VAL A 594 -23.72 40.71 -18.14
C VAL A 594 -24.78 40.27 -17.16
N THR A 595 -25.93 39.86 -17.69
CA THR A 595 -27.05 39.33 -16.89
C THR A 595 -27.36 37.87 -17.20
N GLY A 596 -26.63 37.28 -18.15
CA GLY A 596 -26.95 35.95 -18.65
C GLY A 596 -25.85 35.31 -19.47
N PHE A 597 -25.84 33.98 -19.45
CA PHE A 597 -24.90 33.13 -20.16
C PHE A 597 -25.66 32.01 -20.88
N ARG A 598 -25.28 31.72 -22.13
CA ARG A 598 -25.73 30.53 -22.84
C ARG A 598 -24.62 29.97 -23.72
N VAL A 599 -24.74 28.70 -24.08
CA VAL A 599 -23.89 28.06 -25.09
C VAL A 599 -24.78 27.64 -26.25
N VAL A 600 -24.51 28.19 -27.43
CA VAL A 600 -25.25 27.88 -28.66
C VAL A 600 -24.25 27.36 -29.68
N ASN A 601 -24.48 26.17 -30.22
CA ASN A 601 -23.59 25.51 -31.19
C ASN A 601 -22.11 25.51 -30.74
N GLY A 602 -21.88 25.13 -29.48
CA GLY A 602 -20.55 25.07 -28.87
C GLY A 602 -19.91 26.42 -28.52
N THR A 603 -20.55 27.55 -28.85
CA THR A 603 -20.02 28.89 -28.63
C THR A 603 -20.66 29.56 -27.42
N ALA A 604 -19.84 30.08 -26.51
CA ALA A 604 -20.30 30.87 -25.36
C ALA A 604 -20.82 32.25 -25.79
N GLN A 605 -21.96 32.66 -25.23
CA GLN A 605 -22.60 33.96 -25.48
C GLN A 605 -23.00 34.63 -24.16
N TYR A 606 -22.73 35.92 -24.06
CA TYR A 606 -23.02 36.76 -22.90
C TYR A 606 -24.14 37.75 -23.21
N ARG A 607 -25.15 37.82 -22.35
CA ARG A 607 -26.27 38.77 -22.49
C ARG A 607 -25.87 40.14 -21.96
N VAL A 608 -25.70 41.10 -22.86
CA VAL A 608 -25.28 42.48 -22.54
C VAL A 608 -26.45 43.47 -22.50
N ALA A 609 -27.59 43.11 -23.09
CA ALA A 609 -28.85 43.85 -22.95
C ALA A 609 -30.07 42.94 -23.19
N THR A 610 -31.28 43.51 -23.17
CA THR A 610 -32.48 42.79 -23.59
C THR A 610 -32.38 42.40 -25.06
N ASN A 611 -32.51 41.10 -25.33
CA ASN A 611 -32.40 40.52 -26.67
C ASN A 611 -31.08 40.85 -27.40
N ALA A 612 -29.98 41.13 -26.69
CA ALA A 612 -28.68 41.41 -27.30
C ALA A 612 -27.55 40.63 -26.61
N TRP A 613 -26.77 39.94 -27.43
CA TRP A 613 -25.74 39.01 -26.98
C TRP A 613 -24.42 39.27 -27.73
N VAL A 614 -23.31 39.04 -27.05
CA VAL A 614 -21.98 39.02 -27.66
C VAL A 614 -21.32 37.66 -27.46
N THR A 615 -20.51 37.23 -28.43
CA THR A 615 -19.81 35.96 -28.37
C THR A 615 -18.51 36.08 -27.57
N ALA A 616 -18.11 35.01 -26.89
CA ALA A 616 -16.83 34.97 -26.16
C ALA A 616 -15.60 35.06 -27.08
N GLY A 617 -15.73 34.80 -28.39
CA GLY A 617 -14.65 35.00 -29.36
C GLY A 617 -14.32 36.49 -29.60
N GLN A 618 -15.28 37.38 -29.35
CA GLN A 618 -15.10 38.83 -29.55
C GLN A 618 -14.94 39.61 -28.23
N SER A 619 -15.01 38.91 -27.09
CA SER A 619 -15.18 39.55 -25.79
C SER A 619 -14.66 38.68 -24.64
N ALA A 620 -14.13 39.34 -23.60
CA ALA A 620 -13.58 38.68 -22.42
C ALA A 620 -14.40 39.05 -21.18
N PHE A 621 -14.88 38.03 -20.47
CA PHE A 621 -15.58 38.21 -19.19
C PHE A 621 -14.58 38.52 -18.06
N GLN A 622 -14.97 39.37 -17.12
CA GLN A 622 -14.17 39.93 -16.03
C GLN A 622 -14.85 39.76 -14.68
#